data_AF-A0A356K7N5-F1
#
_entry.id   AF-A0A356K7N5-F1
#
_cell.length_a   1.000
_cell.length_b   1.000
_cell.length_c   1.000
_cell.angle_alpha   90.00
_cell.angle_beta   90.00
_cell.angle_gamma   90.00
#
_symmetry.space_group_name_H-M   'P 1'
#
loop_
_entity.id
_entity.type
_entity.pdbx_description
1 polymer ?
#
loop_
_entity_poly.entity_id
_entity_poly.type
_entity_poly.pdbx_seq_one_letter_code
_entity_poly.pdbx_strand_id
1 'polypeptide(L)'
;PENGVLELSHATHGSYRHSIRSEGDRLASKWVLDKFETIDQGDEVAEWLSILLEKNVRLVTPDQPWKIVLPHPLLKRMHDSEKQKFFAASEVSLANRASLDDLNSRLESPVPMDRFRVNVVVDGIDAYEEDEMDALANENVELLQVSAAERCVIIATDQKTGHRPKNNILQVLGEYRRRSAETKFSSGLLFGNYMTVGREGLLRTGDRLSFA
;
A
#
# COMPACT_ATOMS: atom_id res chain seq x y z
N PRO A 1 -12.71 20.24 -5.84
CA PRO A 1 -12.97 18.93 -5.19
C PRO A 1 -13.87 19.16 -3.98
N GLU A 2 -15.12 18.66 -4.00
CA GLU A 2 -15.95 18.63 -2.80
C GLU A 2 -15.18 17.86 -1.72
N ASN A 3 -15.02 18.49 -0.55
CA ASN A 3 -14.37 17.84 0.58
C ASN A 3 -15.13 16.54 0.89
N GLY A 4 -14.45 15.41 0.68
CA GLY A 4 -15.05 14.09 0.84
C GLY A 4 -15.57 13.87 2.26
N VAL A 5 -16.46 12.91 2.41
CA VAL A 5 -16.95 12.47 3.72
C VAL A 5 -16.33 11.14 4.07
N LEU A 6 -15.79 11.03 5.28
CA LEU A 6 -15.40 9.75 5.87
C LEU A 6 -16.57 9.22 6.70
N GLU A 7 -17.00 8.00 6.40
CA GLU A 7 -17.92 7.24 7.24
C GLU A 7 -17.13 6.17 7.97
N LEU A 8 -16.93 6.38 9.27
CA LEU A 8 -16.26 5.46 10.16
C LEU A 8 -17.32 4.65 10.90
N SER A 9 -17.08 3.36 11.12
CA SER A 9 -17.98 2.52 11.89
C SER A 9 -17.23 1.54 12.76
N HIS A 10 -17.79 1.25 13.92
CA HIS A 10 -17.26 0.29 14.86
C HIS A 10 -18.40 -0.48 15.51
N ALA A 11 -18.25 -1.81 15.64
CA ALA A 11 -19.32 -2.70 16.08
C ALA A 11 -19.95 -2.29 17.42
N THR A 12 -19.17 -1.74 18.34
CA THR A 12 -19.62 -1.34 19.68
C THR A 12 -19.70 0.17 19.93
N HIS A 13 -19.17 1.01 19.03
CA HIS A 13 -19.13 2.47 19.22
C HIS A 13 -19.92 3.22 18.14
N GLY A 14 -20.71 2.51 17.34
CA GLY A 14 -21.59 3.07 16.33
C GLY A 14 -20.84 3.60 15.11
N SER A 15 -21.49 4.51 14.38
CA SER A 15 -20.93 5.16 13.20
C SER A 15 -20.64 6.63 13.49
N TYR A 16 -19.53 7.13 12.93
CA TYR A 16 -19.11 8.52 13.00
C TYR A 16 -18.89 9.04 11.58
N ARG A 17 -19.54 10.15 11.24
CA ARG A 17 -19.44 10.78 9.93
C ARG A 17 -18.62 12.05 10.04
N HIS A 18 -17.50 12.12 9.33
CA HIS A 18 -16.59 13.26 9.34
C HIS A 18 -16.53 13.91 7.96
N SER A 19 -16.82 15.20 7.87
CA SER A 19 -16.53 15.98 6.67
C SER A 19 -15.05 16.35 6.66
N ILE A 20 -14.30 15.89 5.66
CA ILE A 20 -12.86 16.16 5.57
C ILE A 20 -12.65 17.68 5.53
N ARG A 21 -11.74 18.16 6.37
CA ARG A 21 -11.41 19.58 6.47
C ARG A 21 -10.27 19.90 5.51
N SER A 22 -10.47 20.93 4.70
CA SER A 22 -9.44 21.57 3.88
C SER A 22 -8.73 22.72 4.59
N GLU A 23 -9.18 23.06 5.80
CA GLU A 23 -8.64 24.12 6.64
C GLU A 23 -8.55 23.64 8.09
N GLY A 24 -7.57 24.16 8.83
CA GLY A 24 -7.32 23.77 10.22
C GLY A 24 -5.87 24.04 10.62
N ASP A 25 -5.54 23.59 11.82
CA ASP A 25 -4.17 23.68 12.34
C ASP A 25 -3.23 22.78 11.53
N ARG A 26 -2.02 23.30 11.29
CA ARG A 26 -0.95 22.53 10.64
C ARG A 26 -0.19 21.76 11.70
N LEU A 27 -0.10 20.47 11.48
CA LEU A 27 0.72 19.57 12.28
C LEU A 27 1.93 19.13 11.46
N ALA A 28 3.11 19.27 12.05
CA ALA A 28 4.32 18.69 11.49
C ALA A 28 4.22 17.16 11.55
N SER A 29 4.29 16.52 10.39
CA SER A 29 4.08 15.10 10.21
C SER A 29 5.29 14.44 9.57
N LYS A 30 5.45 13.14 9.85
CA LYS A 30 6.44 12.29 9.20
C LYS A 30 5.76 11.04 8.68
N TRP A 31 6.00 10.71 7.41
CA TRP A 31 5.51 9.48 6.80
C TRP A 31 6.64 8.77 6.06
N VAL A 32 6.95 7.54 6.48
CA VAL A 32 8.14 6.81 6.02
C VAL A 32 9.41 7.64 6.30
N LEU A 33 10.03 8.24 5.28
CA LEU A 33 11.18 9.13 5.41
C LEU A 33 10.82 10.61 5.21
N ASP A 34 9.64 10.89 4.65
CA ASP A 34 9.18 12.22 4.27
C ASP A 34 8.78 13.02 5.52
N LYS A 35 9.08 14.33 5.52
CA LYS A 35 8.60 15.30 6.51
C LYS A 35 7.83 16.41 5.78
N PHE A 36 6.63 16.72 6.26
CA PHE A 36 5.70 17.65 5.61
C PHE A 36 4.65 18.11 6.63
N GLU A 37 3.78 19.04 6.21
CA GLU A 37 2.68 19.52 7.02
C GLU A 37 1.36 18.84 6.63
N THR A 38 0.53 18.63 7.64
CA THR A 38 -0.80 18.04 7.49
C THR A 38 -1.84 18.91 8.18
N ILE A 39 -3.05 18.93 7.65
CA ILE A 39 -4.20 19.62 8.24
C ILE A 39 -4.87 18.68 9.24
N ASP A 40 -4.98 19.16 10.48
CA ASP A 40 -5.72 18.47 11.53
C ASP A 40 -7.22 18.40 11.24
N GLN A 41 -7.81 17.22 11.43
CA GLN A 41 -9.23 16.98 11.21
C GLN A 41 -10.10 17.30 12.43
N GLY A 42 -9.50 17.70 13.55
CA GLY A 42 -10.19 18.25 14.72
C GLY A 42 -10.45 17.25 15.83
N ASP A 43 -10.89 17.78 16.97
CA ASP A 43 -10.93 17.05 18.25
C ASP A 43 -11.97 15.93 18.25
N GLU A 44 -13.17 16.16 17.73
CA GLU A 44 -14.25 15.16 17.81
C GLU A 44 -13.90 13.83 17.12
N VAL A 45 -13.34 13.87 15.89
CA VAL A 45 -12.92 12.66 15.18
C VAL A 45 -11.68 12.04 15.81
N ALA A 46 -10.77 12.86 16.33
CA ALA A 46 -9.58 12.39 17.02
C ALA A 46 -9.94 11.66 18.32
N GLU A 47 -10.82 12.22 19.14
CA GLU A 47 -11.33 11.61 20.39
C GLU A 47 -12.03 10.28 20.09
N TRP A 48 -12.90 10.26 19.08
CA TRP A 48 -13.60 9.03 18.69
C TRP A 48 -12.62 7.92 18.28
N LEU A 49 -11.61 8.24 17.44
CA LEU A 49 -10.56 7.29 17.06
C LEU A 49 -9.67 6.89 18.25
N SER A 50 -9.41 7.81 19.17
CA SER A 50 -8.55 7.57 20.33
C SER A 50 -9.16 6.59 21.33
N ILE A 51 -10.47 6.68 21.55
CA ILE A 51 -11.22 5.71 22.35
C ILE A 51 -11.10 4.32 21.73
N LEU A 52 -11.31 4.21 20.41
CA LEU A 52 -11.28 2.93 19.69
C LEU A 52 -9.92 2.27 19.63
N LEU A 53 -8.87 3.07 19.42
CA LEU A 53 -7.51 2.58 19.28
C LEU A 53 -6.78 2.48 20.62
N GLU A 54 -7.44 2.88 21.71
CA GLU A 54 -6.89 2.99 23.07
C GLU A 54 -5.58 3.78 23.11
N LYS A 55 -5.48 4.81 22.26
CA LYS A 55 -4.27 5.60 22.03
C LYS A 55 -4.62 7.03 21.66
N ASN A 56 -3.86 7.99 22.18
CA ASN A 56 -3.97 9.39 21.76
C ASN A 56 -3.50 9.52 20.31
N VAL A 57 -4.41 9.82 19.39
CA VAL A 57 -4.17 9.92 17.95
C VAL A 57 -4.83 11.18 17.39
N ARG A 58 -4.32 11.66 16.26
CA ARG A 58 -4.99 12.66 15.43
C ARG A 58 -5.28 12.07 14.06
N LEU A 59 -6.43 12.43 13.49
CA LEU A 59 -6.69 12.21 12.08
C LEU A 59 -6.20 13.44 11.32
N VAL A 60 -5.47 13.22 10.23
CA VAL A 60 -4.87 14.30 9.44
C VAL A 60 -5.02 14.02 7.94
N THR A 61 -5.03 15.08 7.14
CA THR A 61 -4.91 15.01 5.67
C THR A 61 -3.69 15.80 5.22
N PRO A 62 -3.03 15.48 4.10
CA PRO A 62 -1.97 16.33 3.58
C PRO A 62 -2.47 17.75 3.27
N ASP A 63 -1.67 18.76 3.61
CA ASP A 63 -1.98 20.17 3.30
C ASP A 63 -1.71 20.48 1.83
N GLN A 64 -0.54 20.07 1.35
CA GLN A 64 -0.06 20.27 -0.01
C GLN A 64 0.76 19.07 -0.48
N PRO A 65 0.97 18.90 -1.80
CA PRO A 65 1.91 17.90 -2.30
C PRO A 65 3.30 18.10 -1.70
N TRP A 66 4.03 17.01 -1.48
CA TRP A 66 5.41 17.01 -1.02
C TRP A 66 6.29 16.12 -1.90
N LYS A 67 7.61 16.28 -1.75
CA LYS A 67 8.60 15.48 -2.48
C LYS A 67 8.91 14.17 -1.76
N ILE A 68 8.93 13.08 -2.51
CA ILE A 68 9.25 11.74 -1.97
C ILE A 68 10.76 11.60 -1.75
N VAL A 69 11.14 11.24 -0.52
CA VAL A 69 12.52 10.94 -0.14
C VAL A 69 12.73 9.44 -0.06
N LEU A 70 13.15 8.82 -1.17
CA LEU A 70 13.49 7.40 -1.26
C LEU A 70 14.82 7.23 -2.02
N PRO A 71 15.97 7.57 -1.42
CA PRO A 71 17.27 7.57 -2.08
C PRO A 71 17.84 6.15 -2.23
N HIS A 72 17.14 5.29 -2.98
CA HIS A 72 17.52 3.91 -3.25
C HIS A 72 17.41 3.62 -4.77
N PRO A 73 18.39 2.96 -5.42
CA PRO A 73 18.38 2.74 -6.86
C PRO A 73 17.10 2.08 -7.40
N LEU A 74 16.53 1.14 -6.65
CA LEU A 74 15.28 0.44 -6.99
C LEU A 74 14.02 1.32 -6.90
N LEU A 75 14.08 2.42 -6.14
CA LEU A 75 12.96 3.33 -5.94
C LEU A 75 13.16 4.62 -6.72
N LYS A 76 14.15 4.66 -7.64
CA LYS A 76 14.52 5.85 -8.43
C LYS A 76 13.35 6.47 -9.20
N ARG A 77 12.38 5.66 -9.65
CA ARG A 77 11.18 6.17 -10.34
C ARG A 77 10.29 7.01 -9.43
N MET A 78 10.33 6.75 -8.12
CA MET A 78 9.53 7.46 -7.13
C MET A 78 10.28 8.61 -6.47
N HIS A 79 11.61 8.53 -6.36
CA HIS A 79 12.39 9.58 -5.72
C HIS A 79 12.20 10.93 -6.44
N ASP A 80 12.03 12.01 -5.68
CA ASP A 80 11.81 13.39 -6.17
C ASP A 80 10.51 13.62 -6.97
N SER A 81 9.67 12.59 -7.12
CA SER A 81 8.29 12.75 -7.58
C SER A 81 7.43 13.45 -6.52
N GLU A 82 6.30 14.00 -6.96
CA GLU A 82 5.32 14.61 -6.06
C GLU A 82 4.37 13.57 -5.48
N LYS A 83 3.99 13.77 -4.22
CA LYS A 83 3.08 12.91 -3.48
C LYS A 83 2.05 13.76 -2.78
N GLN A 84 0.78 13.38 -2.87
CA GLN A 84 -0.33 14.08 -2.21
C GLN A 84 -1.20 13.15 -1.37
N LYS A 85 -0.82 11.87 -1.26
CA LYS A 85 -1.57 10.83 -0.52
C LYS A 85 -0.62 9.96 0.29
N PHE A 86 -1.14 9.36 1.36
CA PHE A 86 -0.36 8.45 2.20
C PHE A 86 -0.26 7.07 1.54
N PHE A 87 0.90 6.79 0.95
CA PHE A 87 1.33 5.44 0.55
C PHE A 87 2.79 5.21 0.95
N ALA A 88 3.22 3.96 1.05
CA ALA A 88 4.57 3.64 1.55
C ALA A 88 5.64 3.94 0.50
N ALA A 89 5.80 3.06 -0.50
CA ALA A 89 6.84 3.16 -1.52
C ALA A 89 6.32 3.73 -2.86
N SER A 90 5.14 3.30 -3.31
CA SER A 90 4.55 3.72 -4.58
C SER A 90 3.02 3.76 -4.49
N GLU A 91 2.39 4.33 -5.51
CA GLU A 91 0.96 4.69 -5.57
C GLU A 91 0.07 3.46 -5.72
N VAL A 92 0.53 2.47 -6.48
CA VAL A 92 -0.21 1.26 -6.80
C VAL A 92 0.62 0.05 -6.37
N SER A 93 -0.01 -0.92 -5.72
CA SER A 93 0.55 -2.25 -5.51
C SER A 93 -0.19 -3.27 -6.36
N LEU A 94 0.58 -4.10 -7.08
CA LEU A 94 0.07 -5.11 -7.99
C LEU A 94 0.53 -6.50 -7.54
N ALA A 95 -0.29 -7.53 -7.71
CA ALA A 95 0.14 -8.92 -7.55
C ALA A 95 -0.58 -9.85 -8.52
N ASN A 96 0.05 -10.97 -8.84
CA ASN A 96 -0.54 -12.02 -9.63
C ASN A 96 -1.24 -13.06 -8.74
N ARG A 97 -2.39 -13.58 -9.22
CA ARG A 97 -3.09 -14.70 -8.57
C ARG A 97 -2.24 -15.97 -8.53
N ALA A 98 -1.53 -16.32 -9.61
CA ALA A 98 -0.70 -17.53 -9.63
C ALA A 98 0.46 -17.45 -8.62
N SER A 99 1.01 -16.26 -8.37
CA SER A 99 2.01 -16.03 -7.30
C SER A 99 1.44 -16.26 -5.90
N LEU A 100 0.19 -15.86 -5.66
CA LEU A 100 -0.49 -16.16 -4.40
C LEU A 100 -0.71 -17.65 -4.23
N ASP A 101 -1.11 -18.34 -5.31
CA ASP A 101 -1.36 -19.78 -5.29
C ASP A 101 -0.06 -20.57 -5.04
N ASP A 102 1.05 -20.21 -5.68
CA ASP A 102 2.36 -20.80 -5.40
C ASP A 102 2.79 -20.54 -3.95
N LEU A 103 2.69 -19.30 -3.45
CA LEU A 103 3.00 -19.02 -2.04
C LEU A 103 2.13 -19.86 -1.11
N ASN A 104 0.82 -19.89 -1.32
CA ASN A 104 -0.13 -20.64 -0.48
C ASN A 104 0.14 -22.15 -0.49
N SER A 105 0.66 -22.71 -1.60
CA SER A 105 1.05 -24.11 -1.67
C SER A 105 2.23 -24.46 -0.74
N ARG A 106 2.98 -23.46 -0.30
CA ARG A 106 4.14 -23.58 0.60
C ARG A 106 3.81 -23.22 2.07
N LEU A 107 2.63 -22.67 2.33
CA LEU A 107 2.21 -22.27 3.68
C LEU A 107 1.54 -23.43 4.43
N GLU A 108 1.65 -23.44 5.75
CA GLU A 108 0.87 -24.37 6.60
C GLU A 108 -0.63 -24.08 6.53
N SER A 109 -0.99 -22.82 6.27
CA SER A 109 -2.38 -22.38 6.09
C SER A 109 -2.42 -21.28 5.06
N PRO A 110 -3.29 -21.39 4.03
CA PRO A 110 -3.36 -20.41 2.96
C PRO A 110 -3.87 -19.06 3.49
N VAL A 111 -3.43 -17.99 2.84
CA VAL A 111 -3.82 -16.63 3.17
C VAL A 111 -4.49 -15.94 1.98
N PRO A 112 -5.44 -15.02 2.24
CA PRO A 112 -6.06 -14.24 1.19
C PRO A 112 -5.12 -13.16 0.63
N MET A 113 -5.40 -12.72 -0.59
CA MET A 113 -4.67 -11.63 -1.26
C MET A 113 -4.68 -10.31 -0.45
N ASP A 114 -5.73 -10.08 0.35
CA ASP A 114 -5.87 -8.86 1.14
C ASP A 114 -4.71 -8.61 2.11
N ARG A 115 -4.01 -9.67 2.56
CA ARG A 115 -2.81 -9.58 3.41
C ARG A 115 -1.73 -8.67 2.82
N PHE A 116 -1.61 -8.66 1.50
CA PHE A 116 -0.59 -7.92 0.76
C PHE A 116 -1.02 -6.49 0.41
N ARG A 117 -2.27 -6.10 0.72
CA ARG A 117 -2.82 -4.75 0.53
C ARG A 117 -2.64 -4.24 -0.91
N VAL A 118 -2.84 -5.15 -1.86
CA VAL A 118 -2.70 -4.85 -3.29
C VAL A 118 -3.92 -4.10 -3.81
N ASN A 119 -3.69 -3.22 -4.77
CA ASN A 119 -4.73 -2.46 -5.46
C ASN A 119 -5.20 -3.17 -6.72
N VAL A 120 -4.26 -3.78 -7.46
CA VAL A 120 -4.51 -4.48 -8.72
C VAL A 120 -4.11 -5.95 -8.57
N VAL A 121 -5.02 -6.86 -8.92
CA VAL A 121 -4.74 -8.28 -9.00
C VAL A 121 -4.85 -8.70 -10.46
N VAL A 122 -3.78 -9.28 -11.00
CA VAL A 122 -3.74 -9.80 -12.37
C VAL A 122 -3.84 -11.32 -12.38
N ASP A 123 -4.25 -11.86 -13.51
CA ASP A 123 -4.26 -13.29 -13.84
C ASP A 123 -3.73 -13.51 -15.26
N GLY A 124 -3.58 -14.78 -15.66
CA GLY A 124 -3.16 -15.14 -17.02
C GLY A 124 -1.65 -15.11 -17.28
N ILE A 125 -0.83 -14.93 -16.25
CA ILE A 125 0.64 -15.01 -16.31
C ILE A 125 1.16 -16.01 -15.27
N ASP A 126 2.34 -16.58 -15.50
CA ASP A 126 2.94 -17.58 -14.62
C ASP A 126 3.30 -16.97 -13.25
N ALA A 127 3.43 -17.83 -12.24
CA ALA A 127 3.76 -17.38 -10.88
C ALA A 127 5.07 -16.57 -10.89
N TYR A 128 4.98 -15.36 -10.36
CA TYR A 128 6.05 -14.36 -10.25
C TYR A 128 6.53 -13.74 -11.55
N GLU A 129 5.89 -14.02 -12.69
CA GLU A 129 6.20 -13.36 -13.96
C GLU A 129 5.98 -11.83 -13.86
N GLU A 130 5.17 -11.37 -12.91
CA GLU A 130 5.00 -9.94 -12.63
C GLU A 130 6.29 -9.22 -12.20
N ASP A 131 7.32 -9.94 -11.74
CA ASP A 131 8.59 -9.34 -11.33
C ASP A 131 9.44 -8.87 -12.51
N GLU A 132 9.25 -9.48 -13.67
CA GLU A 132 10.08 -9.25 -14.87
C GLU A 132 9.47 -8.18 -15.81
N MET A 133 8.29 -7.66 -15.48
CA MET A 133 7.65 -6.62 -16.29
C MET A 133 8.33 -5.25 -16.08
N ASP A 134 8.51 -4.50 -17.16
CA ASP A 134 8.85 -3.07 -17.07
C ASP A 134 7.59 -2.20 -16.91
N ALA A 135 6.51 -2.58 -17.62
CA ALA A 135 5.22 -1.92 -17.56
C ALA A 135 4.06 -2.88 -17.87
N LEU A 136 2.86 -2.50 -17.43
CA LEU A 136 1.58 -3.10 -17.80
C LEU A 136 0.68 -2.01 -18.38
N ALA A 137 0.17 -2.22 -19.59
CA ALA A 137 -0.60 -1.21 -20.28
C ALA A 137 -1.74 -1.77 -21.14
N ASN A 138 -2.73 -0.91 -21.39
CA ASN A 138 -3.63 -0.98 -22.53
C ASN A 138 -3.74 0.43 -23.14
N GLU A 139 -4.66 0.64 -24.08
CA GLU A 139 -4.87 1.95 -24.71
C GLU A 139 -5.23 3.07 -23.72
N ASN A 140 -5.84 2.74 -22.57
CA ASN A 140 -6.36 3.72 -21.62
C ASN A 140 -5.41 4.02 -20.46
N VAL A 141 -4.71 3.01 -19.93
CA VAL A 141 -3.90 3.11 -18.72
C VAL A 141 -2.53 2.48 -18.92
N GLU A 142 -1.53 3.02 -18.23
CA GLU A 142 -0.18 2.45 -18.17
C GLU A 142 0.34 2.52 -16.74
N LEU A 143 0.76 1.37 -16.23
CA LEU A 143 1.42 1.21 -14.94
C LEU A 143 2.89 0.86 -15.19
N LEU A 144 3.80 1.65 -14.63
CA LEU A 144 5.24 1.42 -14.74
C LEU A 144 5.74 0.72 -13.49
N GLN A 145 6.51 -0.35 -13.65
CA GLN A 145 7.09 -1.07 -12.53
C GLN A 145 8.16 -0.18 -11.86
N VAL A 146 8.02 0.00 -10.55
CA VAL A 146 9.04 0.64 -9.70
C VAL A 146 10.02 -0.42 -9.23
N SER A 147 9.52 -1.45 -8.54
CA SER A 147 10.30 -2.62 -8.10
C SER A 147 9.37 -3.70 -7.55
N ALA A 148 9.82 -4.96 -7.56
CA ALA A 148 9.21 -6.00 -6.74
C ALA A 148 9.13 -5.59 -5.26
N ALA A 149 7.96 -5.79 -4.66
CA ALA A 149 7.57 -5.19 -3.41
C ALA A 149 8.13 -5.96 -2.21
N GLU A 150 8.96 -5.29 -1.42
CA GLU A 150 9.43 -5.81 -0.14
C GLU A 150 8.34 -5.73 0.93
N ARG A 151 8.05 -6.89 1.54
CA ARG A 151 6.97 -7.08 2.50
C ARG A 151 7.49 -7.11 3.93
N CYS A 152 6.83 -6.38 4.82
CA CYS A 152 7.14 -6.33 6.24
C CYS A 152 6.11 -7.13 7.05
N VAL A 153 6.25 -7.13 8.38
CA VAL A 153 5.38 -7.85 9.32
C VAL A 153 3.88 -7.55 9.17
N ILE A 154 3.50 -6.46 8.51
CA ILE A 154 2.11 -6.12 8.23
C ILE A 154 1.37 -7.25 7.51
N ILE A 155 2.04 -7.99 6.61
CA ILE A 155 1.37 -9.10 5.88
C ILE A 155 0.98 -10.28 6.79
N ALA A 156 1.57 -10.37 7.98
CA ALA A 156 1.22 -11.39 8.98
C ALA A 156 0.00 -10.98 9.83
N THR A 157 -0.61 -9.82 9.58
CA THR A 157 -1.75 -9.29 10.33
C THR A 157 -3.06 -9.65 9.62
N ASP A 158 -4.00 -10.23 10.35
CA ASP A 158 -5.38 -10.36 9.91
C ASP A 158 -6.05 -8.99 9.94
N GLN A 159 -6.47 -8.49 8.77
CA GLN A 159 -6.97 -7.13 8.63
C GLN A 159 -8.37 -6.93 9.20
N LYS A 160 -9.15 -8.01 9.39
CA LYS A 160 -10.49 -7.92 9.96
C LYS A 160 -10.44 -7.85 11.49
N THR A 161 -9.48 -8.57 12.08
CA THR A 161 -9.37 -8.71 13.54
C THR A 161 -8.26 -7.87 14.16
N GLY A 162 -7.28 -7.41 13.37
CA GLY A 162 -6.06 -6.75 13.84
C GLY A 162 -5.06 -7.70 14.51
N HIS A 163 -5.40 -8.98 14.67
CA HIS A 163 -4.52 -9.97 15.29
C HIS A 163 -3.46 -10.48 14.31
N ARG A 164 -2.30 -10.87 14.85
CA ARG A 164 -1.26 -11.56 14.09
C ARG A 164 -1.29 -13.04 14.47
N PRO A 165 -2.07 -13.88 13.78
CA PRO A 165 -2.07 -15.31 14.05
C PRO A 165 -0.67 -15.86 13.78
N LYS A 166 -0.31 -16.95 14.47
CA LYS A 166 0.89 -17.71 14.13
C LYS A 166 0.77 -18.18 12.68
N ASN A 167 1.62 -17.67 11.80
CA ASN A 167 1.71 -18.06 10.40
C ASN A 167 3.18 -18.03 9.98
N ASN A 168 3.51 -18.74 8.91
CA ASN A 168 4.86 -18.88 8.40
C ASN A 168 5.12 -18.04 7.13
N ILE A 169 4.29 -17.04 6.81
CA ILE A 169 4.38 -16.28 5.55
C ILE A 169 5.76 -15.63 5.38
N LEU A 170 6.25 -14.94 6.42
CA LEU A 170 7.55 -14.25 6.37
C LEU A 170 8.72 -15.25 6.30
N GLN A 171 8.59 -16.40 6.97
CA GLN A 171 9.60 -17.45 6.94
C GLN A 171 9.68 -18.04 5.53
N VAL A 172 8.54 -18.47 4.98
CA VAL A 172 8.44 -19.08 3.66
C VAL A 172 8.94 -18.12 2.59
N LEU A 173 8.50 -16.85 2.57
CA LEU A 173 9.09 -15.86 1.65
C LEU A 173 10.61 -15.71 1.82
N GLY A 174 11.12 -15.84 3.05
CA GLY A 174 12.55 -15.80 3.33
C GLY A 174 13.35 -16.96 2.76
N GLU A 175 12.70 -18.10 2.48
CA GLU A 175 13.33 -19.31 1.97
C GLU A 175 13.50 -19.30 0.45
N TYR A 176 12.56 -18.70 -0.31
CA TYR A 176 12.60 -18.74 -1.79
C TYR A 176 12.36 -17.40 -2.50
N ARG A 177 11.94 -16.34 -1.79
CA ARG A 177 11.58 -15.02 -2.35
C ARG A 177 12.29 -13.89 -1.62
N ARG A 178 13.62 -13.99 -1.56
CA ARG A 178 14.45 -13.06 -0.80
C ARG A 178 15.44 -12.32 -1.69
N ARG A 179 15.42 -11.00 -1.60
CA ARG A 179 16.42 -10.09 -2.17
C ARG A 179 17.71 -10.13 -1.35
N SER A 180 18.84 -9.95 -2.03
CA SER A 180 20.16 -9.92 -1.41
C SER A 180 20.30 -8.77 -0.41
N ALA A 181 21.23 -8.89 0.54
CA ALA A 181 21.43 -7.87 1.56
C ALA A 181 21.93 -6.53 0.97
N GLU A 182 22.63 -6.60 -0.16
CA GLU A 182 23.24 -5.47 -0.87
C GLU A 182 22.22 -4.66 -1.67
N THR A 183 21.12 -5.29 -2.07
CA THR A 183 20.13 -4.69 -2.98
C THR A 183 18.79 -4.39 -2.33
N LYS A 184 18.52 -4.91 -1.12
CA LYS A 184 17.25 -4.66 -0.42
C LYS A 184 17.17 -3.23 0.12
N PHE A 185 15.95 -2.67 0.16
CA PHE A 185 15.67 -1.37 0.78
C PHE A 185 14.86 -1.47 2.09
N SER A 186 14.39 -2.67 2.44
CA SER A 186 13.61 -2.97 3.64
C SER A 186 13.89 -4.41 4.13
N SER A 187 12.88 -5.28 4.19
CA SER A 187 13.03 -6.66 4.67
C SER A 187 13.78 -7.58 3.70
N GLY A 188 13.73 -7.27 2.39
CA GLY A 188 14.15 -8.13 1.30
C GLY A 188 13.15 -9.24 0.95
N LEU A 189 12.04 -9.40 1.66
CA LEU A 189 11.05 -10.46 1.38
C LEU A 189 10.09 -10.02 0.29
N LEU A 190 9.98 -10.74 -0.82
CA LEU A 190 9.31 -10.25 -2.04
C LEU A 190 7.97 -10.93 -2.28
N PHE A 191 6.94 -10.12 -2.57
CA PHE A 191 5.68 -10.62 -3.12
C PHE A 191 4.95 -9.50 -3.87
N GLY A 192 4.56 -9.68 -5.13
CA GLY A 192 3.97 -8.62 -5.95
C GLY A 192 4.90 -7.42 -6.19
N ASN A 193 4.36 -6.33 -6.73
CA ASN A 193 5.11 -5.19 -7.26
C ASN A 193 4.59 -3.85 -6.75
N TYR A 194 5.50 -2.88 -6.66
CA TYR A 194 5.21 -1.46 -6.56
C TYR A 194 5.15 -0.88 -7.97
N MET A 195 4.05 -0.17 -8.28
CA MET A 195 3.75 0.39 -9.60
C MET A 195 3.41 1.88 -9.46
N THR A 196 3.87 2.68 -10.40
CA THR A 196 3.50 4.09 -10.55
C THR A 196 2.69 4.30 -11.83
N VAL A 197 1.95 5.40 -11.92
CA VAL A 197 1.09 5.69 -13.07
C VAL A 197 1.91 6.38 -14.17
N GLY A 198 2.08 5.71 -15.31
CA GLY A 198 2.70 6.28 -16.52
C GLY A 198 1.69 7.08 -17.37
N ARG A 199 0.50 6.52 -17.55
CA ARG A 199 -0.64 7.17 -18.20
C ARG A 199 -1.88 7.00 -17.35
N GLU A 200 -2.45 8.12 -16.93
CA GLU A 200 -3.70 8.14 -16.17
C GLU A 200 -4.86 7.66 -17.04
N GLY A 201 -5.69 6.80 -16.47
CA GLY A 201 -6.84 6.22 -17.15
C GLY A 201 -7.72 5.43 -16.18
N LEU A 202 -8.83 4.93 -16.70
CA LEU A 202 -9.75 4.11 -15.92
C LEU A 202 -9.44 2.62 -16.16
N LEU A 203 -9.05 1.94 -15.09
CA LEU A 203 -8.90 0.48 -15.07
C LEU A 203 -10.13 -0.16 -14.42
N ARG A 204 -10.69 -1.19 -15.06
CA ARG A 204 -11.83 -1.97 -14.57
C ARG A 204 -11.46 -3.44 -14.40
N THR A 205 -12.15 -4.12 -13.49
CA THR A 205 -12.07 -5.58 -13.40
C THR A 205 -12.47 -6.21 -14.73
N GLY A 206 -11.62 -7.10 -15.26
CA GLY A 206 -11.83 -7.75 -16.54
C GLY A 206 -11.13 -7.07 -17.73
N ASP A 207 -10.53 -5.90 -17.55
CA ASP A 207 -9.69 -5.28 -18.57
C ASP A 207 -8.47 -6.16 -18.87
N ARG A 208 -8.10 -6.24 -20.15
CA ARG A 208 -6.87 -6.90 -20.59
C ARG A 208 -5.74 -5.89 -20.61
N LEU A 209 -4.61 -6.28 -20.06
CA LEU A 209 -3.36 -5.52 -20.07
C LEU A 209 -2.29 -6.39 -20.72
N SER A 210 -1.32 -5.75 -21.35
CA SER A 210 -0.15 -6.41 -21.93
C SER A 210 1.10 -5.88 -21.25
N PHE A 211 2.15 -6.71 -21.18
CA PHE A 211 3.49 -6.22 -20.88
C PHE A 211 3.92 -5.25 -21.98
N ALA A 212 4.49 -4.13 -21.57
CA ALA A 212 4.96 -3.06 -22.44
C ALA A 212 6.45 -2.77 -22.20
#